data_AF-A0A5K0YT45-F1
#
_entry.id   AF-A0A5K0YT45-F1
#
_cell.length_a   1.000
_cell.length_b   1.000
_cell.length_c   1.000
_cell.angle_alpha   90.00
_cell.angle_beta   90.00
_cell.angle_gamma   90.00
#
_symmetry.space_group_name_H-M   'P 1'
#
loop_
_entity.id
_entity.type
_entity.pdbx_description
1 polymer ?
#
loop_
_entity_poly.entity_id
_entity_poly.type
_entity_poly.pdbx_seq_one_letter_code
_entity_poly.pdbx_strand_id
1 'polypeptide(L)' 'GILNNTLRPAVPDWCEPEWRKLMEECWSPEPGSRPSFKEITCRLRTMAAALQGKGSNVYNPAK' A
#
# COMPACT_ATOMS: atom_id res chain seq x y z
N GLY A 1 -11.11 -15.83 -12.17
CA GLY A 1 -10.80 -14.58 -11.44
C GLY A 1 -9.66 -14.84 -10.48
N ILE A 2 -9.01 -13.80 -9.96
CA ILE A 2 -7.94 -13.88 -8.93
C ILE A 2 -8.58 -14.35 -7.59
N LEU A 3 -9.23 -15.51 -7.62
CA LEU A 3 -10.38 -15.92 -6.80
C LEU A 3 -9.99 -16.66 -5.52
N ASN A 4 -8.71 -16.79 -5.20
CA ASN A 4 -8.29 -17.64 -4.07
C ASN A 4 -7.50 -16.91 -2.98
N ASN A 5 -7.56 -15.58 -2.88
CA ASN A 5 -6.99 -14.78 -1.76
C ASN A 5 -5.49 -15.01 -1.43
N THR A 6 -4.77 -15.80 -2.23
CA THR A 6 -3.38 -16.23 -2.02
C THR A 6 -2.42 -15.66 -3.05
N LEU A 7 -2.92 -15.03 -4.12
CA LEU A 7 -2.11 -14.46 -5.20
C LEU A 7 -1.64 -13.03 -4.93
N ARG A 8 -1.55 -12.65 -3.65
CA ARG A 8 -1.08 -11.31 -3.28
C ARG A 8 0.44 -11.33 -3.12
N PRO A 9 1.18 -10.46 -3.83
CA PRO A 9 2.63 -10.42 -3.69
C PRO A 9 3.00 -10.08 -2.25
N ALA A 10 4.06 -10.69 -1.76
CA ALA A 10 4.63 -10.31 -0.47
C ALA A 10 5.05 -8.84 -0.55
N VAL A 11 4.67 -8.05 0.46
CA VAL A 11 5.13 -6.66 0.57
C VAL A 11 6.62 -6.71 0.94
N PRO A 12 7.51 -6.00 0.23
CA PRO A 12 8.94 -5.98 0.54
C PRO A 12 9.24 -5.31 1.89
N ASP A 13 10.30 -5.74 2.57
CA ASP A 13 10.67 -5.22 3.91
C ASP A 13 11.08 -3.74 3.90
N TRP A 14 11.55 -3.23 2.76
CA TRP A 14 11.89 -1.82 2.57
C TRP A 14 10.67 -0.92 2.31
N CYS A 15 9.48 -1.50 2.14
CA CYS A 15 8.26 -0.72 1.98
C CYS A 15 7.92 -0.04 3.31
N GLU A 16 7.66 1.27 3.29
CA GLU A 16 7.39 1.97 4.55
C GLU A 16 6.14 1.39 5.24
N PRO A 17 6.12 1.34 6.58
CA PRO A 17 5.07 0.66 7.33
C PRO A 17 3.66 1.13 7.00
N GLU A 18 3.48 2.42 6.70
CA GLU A 18 2.17 2.99 6.36
C GLU A 18 1.67 2.49 4.99
N TRP A 19 2.57 2.37 4.01
CA TRP A 19 2.25 1.81 2.68
C TRP A 19 1.91 0.33 2.79
N ARG A 20 2.70 -0.45 3.54
CA ARG A 20 2.42 -1.86 3.81
C ARG A 20 1.05 -2.05 4.44
N LYS A 21 0.76 -1.31 5.52
CA LYS A 21 -0.50 -1.40 6.25
C LYS A 21 -1.70 -1.09 5.35
N LEU A 22 -1.61 -0.04 4.54
CA LEU A 22 -2.69 0.32 3.62
C LEU A 22 -2.95 -0.79 2.59
N MET A 23 -1.89 -1.38 2.01
CA MET A 23 -2.03 -2.50 1.08
C MET A 23 -2.68 -3.71 1.73
N GLU A 24 -2.23 -4.12 2.92
CA GLU A 24 -2.78 -5.25 3.68
C GLU A 24 -4.27 -5.05 4.01
N GLU A 25 -4.68 -3.84 4.42
CA GLU A 25 -6.09 -3.51 4.68
C GLU A 25 -6.96 -3.55 3.40
N CYS A 26 -6.47 -2.98 2.29
CA CYS A 26 -7.16 -3.07 0.98
C CYS A 26 -7.37 -4.50 0.52
N TRP A 27 -6.51 -5.39 0.99
CA TRP A 27 -6.40 -6.77 0.58
C TRP A 27 -6.99 -7.76 1.58
N SER A 28 -7.59 -7.26 2.66
CA SER A 28 -8.13 -8.09 3.73
C SER A 28 -9.09 -9.18 3.20
N PRO A 29 -8.98 -10.43 3.71
CA PRO A 29 -9.96 -11.47 3.42
C PRO A 29 -11.36 -11.05 3.86
N GLU A 30 -11.45 -10.33 4.98
CA GLU A 30 -12.69 -9.80 5.55
C GLU A 30 -13.13 -8.55 4.78
N PRO A 31 -14.26 -8.58 4.04
CA PRO A 31 -14.75 -7.41 3.29
C PRO A 31 -14.99 -6.19 4.17
N GLY A 32 -15.45 -6.37 5.42
CA GLY A 32 -15.71 -5.27 6.35
C GLY A 32 -14.45 -4.54 6.83
N SER A 33 -13.28 -5.18 6.76
CA SER A 33 -12.00 -4.56 7.13
C SER A 33 -11.38 -3.75 6.00
N ARG A 34 -11.95 -3.80 4.78
CA ARG A 34 -11.41 -3.07 3.64
C ARG A 34 -11.80 -1.59 3.74
N PRO A 35 -10.86 -0.65 3.64
CA PRO A 35 -11.17 0.76 3.71
C PRO A 35 -12.01 1.18 2.50
N SER A 36 -12.91 2.14 2.71
CA SER A 36 -13.65 2.76 1.62
C SER A 36 -12.70 3.51 0.68
N PHE A 37 -13.13 3.71 -0.57
CA PHE A 37 -12.36 4.50 -1.52
C PHE A 37 -12.04 5.92 -1.01
N LYS A 38 -12.94 6.51 -0.22
CA LYS A 38 -12.72 7.82 0.43
C LYS A 38 -11.57 7.76 1.44
N GLU A 39 -11.51 6.71 2.26
CA GLU A 39 -10.41 6.53 3.21
C GLU A 39 -9.08 6.27 2.50
N ILE A 40 -9.09 5.43 1.46
CA ILE A 40 -7.91 5.15 0.64
C ILE A 40 -7.36 6.44 0.05
N THR A 41 -8.20 7.23 -0.65
CA THR A 41 -7.77 8.48 -1.28
C THR A 41 -7.29 9.52 -0.28
N CYS A 42 -7.89 9.59 0.91
CA CYS A 42 -7.44 10.46 1.99
C CYS A 42 -6.02 10.09 2.46
N ARG A 43 -5.79 8.81 2.79
CA ARG A 43 -4.50 8.32 3.26
C ARG A 43 -3.41 8.47 2.21
N LEU A 44 -3.69 8.09 0.97
CA LEU A 44 -2.72 8.23 -0.14
C LEU A 44 -2.25 9.68 -0.33
N ARG A 45 -3.14 10.67 -0.17
CA ARG A 45 -2.75 12.10 -0.25
C ARG A 45 -1.82 12.49 0.88
N THR A 46 -2.12 12.08 2.11
CA THR A 46 -1.26 12.32 3.28
C THR A 46 0.12 11.68 3.10
N MET A 47 0.15 10.42 2.66
CA MET A 47 1.39 9.68 2.43
C MET A 47 2.22 10.30 1.30
N ALA A 48 1.58 10.71 0.20
CA ALA A 48 2.26 11.39 -0.91
C ALA A 48 2.85 12.75 -0.49
N ALA A 49 2.14 13.52 0.34
CA ALA A 49 2.64 14.78 0.87
C ALA A 49 3.88 14.56 1.78
N ALA A 50 3.92 13.47 2.55
CA ALA A 50 5.08 13.13 3.37
C ALA A 50 6.34 12.82 2.54
N LEU A 51 6.18 12.28 1.32
CA LEU A 51 7.29 12.01 0.40
C LEU A 51 7.87 13.30 -0.21
N GLN A 52 7.07 14.35 -0.39
CA GLN A 52 7.52 15.63 -0.94
C GLN A 52 8.51 16.36 -0.01
N GLY A 53 8.55 16.00 1.28
CA GLY A 53 9.56 16.46 2.23
C GLY A 53 10.85 15.62 2.30
N LYS A 54 10.90 14.47 1.61
CA LYS A 54 12.01 13.50 1.66
C LYS A 54 12.43 13.07 0.25
N GLY A 55 12.91 14.02 -0.54
CA GLY A 55 13.51 13.72 -1.84
C GLY A 55 14.87 13.05 -1.69
N SER A 56 14.90 11.71 -1.62
CA SER A 56 15.94 10.82 -2.19
C SER A 56 15.84 9.39 -1.62
N ASN A 57 15.11 8.49 -2.26
CA ASN A 57 15.56 7.10 -2.31
C ASN A 57 15.23 6.50 -3.67
N VAL A 58 16.28 6.04 -4.33
CA VAL A 58 16.36 5.59 -5.71
C VAL A 58 15.68 4.23 -5.84
N TYR A 59 14.44 4.18 -6.33
CA TYR A 59 13.89 2.94 -6.87
C TYR A 59 14.38 2.77 -8.30
N ASN A 60 15.38 1.91 -8.50
CA ASN A 60 15.82 1.44 -9.80
C ASN A 60 15.04 0.16 -10.17
N PRO A 61 14.09 0.18 -11.13
CA PRO A 61 13.35 -1.01 -11.54
C PRO A 61 14.15 -1.98 -12.43
N ALA A 62 15.49 -2.04 -12.30
CA ALA A 62 16.35 -2.78 -13.23
C ALA A 62 17.49 -3.54 -12.52
N LYS A 63 17.15 -4.38 -11.53
CA LYS A 63 17.91 -5.58 -11.17
C LYS A 63 16.96 -6.70 -10.76
#